data_AF-A0A4R9QWC0-F1
#
_entry.id   AF-A0A4R9QWC0-F1
#
_cell.length_a   1.000
_cell.length_b   1.000
_cell.length_c   1.000
_cell.angle_alpha   90.00
_cell.angle_beta   90.00
_cell.angle_gamma   90.00
#
_symmetry.space_group_name_H-M   'P 1'
#
loop_
_entity.id
_entity.type
_entity.pdbx_description
1 polymer ?
#
loop_
_entity_poly.entity_id
_entity_poly.type
_entity_poly.pdbx_seq_one_letter_code
_entity_poly.pdbx_strand_id
1 'polypeptide(L)'
;MLEQVPLLLIGRLAVDQAFQGTGLGGDLLSDALRRCLAVSEIAGVRAVVAHAIDDAMNFYQRHGFITSPLGERVMLMPIETVQSLFVKG
;
A
#
# COMPACT_ATOMS: atom_id res chain seq x y z
N MET A 1 -16.77 19.84 -11.40
CA MET A 1 -15.42 19.39 -11.79
C MET A 1 -15.12 18.18 -10.93
N LEU A 2 -14.89 17.00 -11.51
CA LEU A 2 -14.44 15.86 -10.72
C LEU A 2 -13.04 16.22 -10.22
N GLU A 3 -12.91 16.48 -8.92
CA GLU A 3 -11.60 16.76 -8.33
C GLU A 3 -10.75 15.50 -8.44
N GLN A 4 -9.59 15.60 -9.08
CA GLN A 4 -8.62 14.52 -9.12
C GLN A 4 -8.07 14.32 -7.71
N VAL A 5 -8.16 13.10 -7.18
CA VAL A 5 -7.64 12.77 -5.85
C VAL A 5 -6.20 12.26 -6.01
N PRO A 6 -5.18 12.90 -5.40
CA PRO A 6 -3.80 12.44 -5.47
C PRO A 6 -3.60 11.11 -4.72
N LEU A 7 -2.97 10.15 -5.37
CA LEU A 7 -2.70 8.80 -4.85
C LEU A 7 -1.23 8.44 -5.05
N LEU A 8 -0.67 7.62 -4.15
CA LEU A 8 0.67 7.04 -4.30
C LEU A 8 0.57 5.58 -4.73
N LEU A 9 1.24 5.20 -5.82
CA LEU A 9 1.22 3.84 -6.32
C LEU A 9 2.47 3.06 -5.89
N ILE A 10 2.28 1.93 -5.20
CA ILE A 10 3.30 0.87 -5.12
C ILE A 10 3.32 0.19 -6.48
N GLY A 11 4.24 0.61 -7.34
CA GLY A 11 4.33 0.11 -8.71
C GLY A 11 4.66 -1.38 -8.78
N ARG A 12 5.61 -1.82 -7.94
CA ARG A 12 6.03 -3.23 -7.83
C ARG A 12 6.46 -3.53 -6.40
N LEU A 13 6.15 -4.74 -5.97
CA LEU A 13 6.64 -5.35 -4.74
C LEU A 13 6.90 -6.82 -5.06
N ALA A 14 8.13 -7.28 -4.84
CA ALA A 14 8.53 -8.65 -5.14
C ALA A 14 9.55 -9.13 -4.12
N VAL A 15 9.54 -10.44 -3.86
CA VAL A 15 10.52 -11.15 -3.04
C VAL A 15 11.05 -12.30 -3.88
N ASP A 16 12.37 -12.47 -3.89
CA ASP A 16 13.01 -13.60 -4.55
C ASP A 16 12.46 -14.93 -4.03
N GLN A 17 12.28 -15.92 -4.92
CA GLN A 17 11.62 -17.19 -4.60
C GLN A 17 12.29 -17.93 -3.43
N ALA A 18 13.62 -17.85 -3.29
CA ALA A 18 14.35 -18.51 -2.21
C ALA A 18 14.04 -17.93 -0.82
N PHE A 19 13.43 -16.75 -0.78
CA PHE A 19 13.19 -15.98 0.45
C PHE A 19 11.69 -15.75 0.73
N GLN A 20 10.80 -16.29 -0.10
CA GLN A 20 9.36 -16.19 0.13
C GLN A 20 8.93 -16.96 1.38
N GLY A 21 7.82 -16.54 2.00
CA GLY A 21 7.28 -17.17 3.21
C GLY A 21 8.02 -16.84 4.51
N THR A 22 9.11 -16.07 4.46
CA THR A 22 9.92 -15.68 5.63
C THR A 22 9.46 -14.39 6.32
N GLY A 23 8.48 -13.68 5.74
CA GLY A 23 8.01 -12.38 6.24
C GLY A 23 8.56 -11.16 5.50
N LEU A 24 9.61 -11.31 4.70
CA LEU A 24 10.27 -10.19 3.99
C LEU A 24 9.34 -9.34 3.12
N GLY A 25 8.29 -9.93 2.54
CA GLY A 25 7.30 -9.15 1.78
C GLY A 25 6.56 -8.12 2.64
N GLY A 26 6.24 -8.48 3.89
CA GLY A 26 5.64 -7.57 4.87
C GLY A 26 6.61 -6.48 5.31
N ASP A 27 7.88 -6.81 5.50
CA ASP A 27 8.93 -5.83 5.85
C ASP A 27 9.13 -4.80 4.74
N LEU A 28 9.22 -5.26 3.47
CA LEU A 28 9.30 -4.38 2.31
C LEU A 28 8.05 -3.50 2.16
N LEU A 29 6.86 -4.06 2.40
CA LEU A 29 5.62 -3.29 2.38
C LEU A 29 5.61 -2.22 3.48
N SER A 30 6.08 -2.55 4.68
CA SER A 30 6.21 -1.61 5.81
C SER A 30 7.15 -0.46 5.47
N ASP A 31 8.33 -0.73 4.90
CA ASP A 31 9.25 0.30 4.43
C ASP A 31 8.61 1.21 3.36
N ALA A 32 7.93 0.62 2.38
CA ALA A 32 7.23 1.38 1.34
C ALA A 32 6.13 2.29 1.93
N LEU A 33 5.35 1.80 2.90
CA LEU A 33 4.31 2.56 3.57
C LEU A 33 4.86 3.73 4.40
N ARG A 34 6.01 3.55 5.08
CA ARG A 34 6.69 4.66 5.79
C ARG A 34 7.11 5.77 4.84
N ARG A 35 7.67 5.41 3.67
CA ARG A 35 8.03 6.37 2.63
C ARG A 35 6.80 7.09 2.08
N CYS A 36 5.70 6.37 1.87
CA CYS A 36 4.44 6.97 1.42
C CYS A 36 3.87 7.97 2.44
N LEU A 37 3.94 7.64 3.74
CA LEU A 37 3.51 8.55 4.80
C LEU A 37 4.34 9.85 4.78
N ALA A 38 5.67 9.75 4.71
CA ALA A 38 6.54 10.93 4.62
C ALA A 38 6.22 11.82 3.41
N VAL A 39 5.92 11.21 2.24
CA VAL A 39 5.49 11.98 1.06
C VAL A 39 4.11 12.62 1.26
N SER A 40 3.19 11.96 1.95
CA SER A 40 1.84 12.47 2.18
C SER A 40 1.82 13.78 2.98
N GLU A 41 2.80 13.99 3.86
CA GLU A 41 2.95 15.21 4.68
C GLU A 41 3.25 16.46 3.84
N ILE A 42 3.84 16.30 2.66
CA ILE A 42 4.25 17.41 1.79
C ILE A 42 3.41 17.54 0.52
N ALA A 43 2.73 16.46 0.09
CA ALA A 43 2.05 16.39 -1.21
C ALA A 43 0.52 16.25 -1.13
N GLY A 44 -0.07 16.17 0.07
CA GLY A 44 -1.54 16.11 0.24
C GLY A 44 -2.18 14.86 -0.38
N VAL A 45 -1.49 13.72 -0.29
CA VAL A 45 -1.95 12.43 -0.84
C VAL A 45 -3.08 11.85 0.01
N ARG A 46 -4.07 11.21 -0.63
CA ARG A 46 -5.22 10.63 0.09
C ARG A 46 -5.09 9.15 0.42
N ALA A 47 -4.40 8.37 -0.42
CA ALA A 47 -4.20 6.95 -0.19
C ALA A 47 -2.98 6.40 -0.92
N VAL A 48 -2.50 5.26 -0.42
CA VAL A 48 -1.58 4.36 -1.14
C VAL A 48 -2.41 3.34 -1.92
N VAL A 49 -2.04 3.09 -3.16
CA VAL A 49 -2.65 2.08 -4.02
C VAL A 49 -1.62 1.07 -4.50
N ALA A 50 -2.08 -0.14 -4.79
CA ALA A 50 -1.28 -1.18 -5.42
C ALA A 50 -2.14 -1.97 -6.41
N HIS A 51 -1.54 -2.42 -7.50
CA HIS A 51 -2.18 -3.39 -8.37
C HIS A 51 -1.80 -4.79 -7.89
N ALA A 52 -2.79 -5.55 -7.41
CA ALA A 52 -2.60 -6.95 -7.09
C ALA A 52 -2.47 -7.76 -8.39
N ILE A 53 -1.26 -8.20 -8.68
CA ILE A 53 -0.97 -9.12 -9.78
C ILE A 53 -1.15 -10.54 -9.27
N ASP A 54 -1.69 -11.42 -10.10
CA ASP A 54 -1.98 -12.82 -9.80
C ASP A 54 -2.86 -12.97 -8.54
N ASP A 55 -2.39 -13.67 -7.51
CA ASP A 55 -3.10 -13.98 -6.27
C ASP A 55 -2.72 -13.05 -5.09
N ALA A 56 -2.04 -11.93 -5.37
CA ALA A 56 -1.53 -11.02 -4.35
C ALA A 56 -2.61 -10.22 -3.58
N MET A 57 -3.89 -10.29 -3.96
CA MET A 57 -4.97 -9.59 -3.26
C MET A 57 -5.01 -9.96 -1.77
N ASN A 58 -4.90 -11.25 -1.47
CA ASN A 58 -4.89 -11.77 -0.10
C ASN A 58 -3.69 -11.24 0.70
N PHE A 59 -2.53 -11.06 0.05
CA PHE A 59 -1.36 -10.48 0.70
C PHE A 59 -1.64 -9.04 1.14
N TYR A 60 -2.17 -8.19 0.24
CA TYR A 60 -2.48 -6.80 0.58
C TYR A 60 -3.61 -6.68 1.61
N GLN A 61 -4.67 -7.49 1.51
CA GLN A 61 -5.77 -7.51 2.47
C GLN A 61 -5.32 -7.86 3.88
N ARG A 62 -4.44 -8.87 4.04
CA ARG A 62 -3.84 -9.23 5.34
C ARG A 62 -3.04 -8.10 5.97
N HIS A 63 -2.53 -7.16 5.16
CA HIS A 63 -1.81 -5.98 5.63
C HIS A 63 -2.71 -4.73 5.76
N GLY A 64 -4.03 -4.88 5.65
CA GLY A 64 -4.99 -3.80 5.90
C GLY A 64 -5.40 -2.98 4.68
N PHE A 65 -5.01 -3.39 3.46
CA PHE A 65 -5.57 -2.78 2.24
C PHE A 65 -7.01 -3.27 2.01
N ILE A 66 -7.82 -2.40 1.42
CA ILE A 66 -9.18 -2.69 0.94
C ILE A 66 -9.24 -2.70 -0.59
N THR A 67 -10.29 -3.28 -1.16
CA THR A 67 -10.55 -3.17 -2.59
C THR A 67 -10.92 -1.72 -2.94
N SER A 68 -10.41 -1.25 -4.08
CA SER A 68 -10.66 0.09 -4.58
C SER A 68 -11.79 0.08 -5.60
N PRO A 69 -12.64 1.13 -5.65
CA PRO A 69 -13.60 1.30 -6.74
C PRO A 69 -12.93 1.56 -8.10
N LEU A 70 -11.62 1.81 -8.13
CA LEU A 70 -10.85 2.05 -9.35
C LEU A 70 -10.64 0.78 -10.19
N GLY A 71 -10.89 -0.41 -9.64
CA GLY A 71 -10.84 -1.67 -10.38
C GLY A 71 -10.73 -2.90 -9.48
N GLU A 72 -11.11 -4.07 -10.01
CA GLU A 72 -11.24 -5.32 -9.24
C GLU A 72 -9.95 -5.79 -8.55
N ARG A 73 -8.78 -5.44 -9.11
CA ARG A 73 -7.46 -5.80 -8.58
C ARG A 73 -6.68 -4.61 -8.04
N VAL A 74 -7.34 -3.47 -7.85
CA VAL A 74 -6.72 -2.29 -7.28
C VAL A 74 -6.96 -2.33 -5.77
N MET A 75 -5.88 -2.41 -5.02
CA MET A 75 -5.87 -2.36 -3.56
C MET A 75 -5.61 -0.91 -3.14
N LEU A 76 -6.28 -0.45 -2.08
CA LEU A 76 -6.18 0.91 -1.57
C LEU A 76 -6.03 0.90 -0.04
N MET A 77 -5.20 1.79 0.49
CA MET A 77 -5.08 2.06 1.92
C MET A 77 -5.07 3.58 2.16
N PRO A 78 -6.06 4.14 2.88
CA PRO A 78 -6.06 5.56 3.23
C PRO A 78 -4.81 5.97 4.01
N ILE A 79 -4.32 7.19 3.80
CA ILE A 79 -3.13 7.68 4.52
C ILE A 79 -3.37 7.69 6.04
N GLU A 80 -4.58 7.96 6.52
CA GLU A 80 -4.90 7.88 7.94
C GLU A 80 -4.72 6.47 8.50
N THR A 81 -5.05 5.45 7.70
CA THR A 81 -4.79 4.05 8.05
C THR A 81 -3.29 3.80 8.11
N VAL A 82 -2.52 4.24 7.11
CA VAL A 82 -1.05 4.14 7.11
C VAL A 82 -0.45 4.80 8.36
N GLN A 83 -0.90 6.01 8.69
CA GLN A 83 -0.43 6.76 9.86
C GLN A 83 -0.68 5.95 11.15
N SER A 84 -1.87 5.36 11.30
CA SER A 84 -2.22 4.57 12.49
C SER A 84 -1.31 3.36 12.73
N LEU A 85 -0.66 2.82 11.68
CA LEU A 85 0.29 1.70 11.79
C LEU A 85 1.60 2.10 12.49
N PHE A 86 1.94 3.40 12.50
CA PHE A 86 3.24 3.90 12.98
C PHE A 86 3.13 4.86 14.18
N VAL A 87 1.92 5.24 14.58
CA VAL A 87 1.66 6.14 15.74
C VAL A 87 1.87 5.44 17.10
N LYS A 88 2.04 4.11 17.13
CA LYS A 88 2.48 3.40 18.34
C LYS A 88 4.00 3.33 18.40
N GLY A 89 4.61 4.37 18.99
CA GLY A 89 6.02 4.46 19.36
C GLY A 89 6.18 5.42 20.53
#